data_AF-A0A0N8W780-F1
#
_entry.id   AF-A0A0N8W780-F1
#
_cell.length_a   1.000
_cell.length_b   1.000
_cell.length_c   1.000
_cell.angle_alpha   90.00
_cell.angle_beta   90.00
_cell.angle_gamma   90.00
#
_symmetry.space_group_name_H-M   'P 1'
#
loop_
_entity.id
_entity.type
_entity.pdbx_description
1 polymer ?
#
loop_
_entity_poly.entity_id
_entity_poly.type
_entity_poly.pdbx_seq_one_letter_code
_entity_poly.pdbx_strand_id
1 'polypeptide(L)'
;MEIGAMLSDSLEYTKEGLMDKWVKWILLIISVIIFPLILGYMLKVLKGTTPAPEIDDWVGMFIDGIKVIIVEFIYMIPVMIVMFLVAGGSVLGMASQDPGVAMAAMGAAGLGFLVAAVLALIISLIAVIGLVRLARTDSIGEAFNFSAILDTIGQIGWVTYIIALIVLYIVLAVISFILGLIPVIGWLLIFILYPAFYIFGSRYISLLYDSAGTA
;
A
#
# COMPACT_ATOMS: atom_id res chain seq x y z
N MET A 1 -20.73 -5.16 5.01
CA MET A 1 -20.10 -6.50 4.90
C MET A 1 -19.22 -6.74 6.13
N GLU A 2 -19.18 -7.96 6.66
CA GLU A 2 -18.25 -8.29 7.74
C GLU A 2 -16.82 -8.40 7.20
N ILE A 3 -15.85 -7.81 7.89
CA ILE A 3 -14.41 -7.83 7.56
C ILE A 3 -13.90 -9.24 7.27
N GLY A 4 -14.39 -10.25 8.01
CA GLY A 4 -14.03 -11.66 7.81
C GLY A 4 -14.49 -12.21 6.46
N ALA A 5 -15.67 -11.83 5.98
CA ALA A 5 -16.16 -12.24 4.66
C ALA A 5 -15.29 -11.65 3.54
N MET A 6 -14.82 -10.42 3.69
CA MET A 6 -13.95 -9.76 2.73
C MET A 6 -12.56 -10.40 2.67
N LEU A 7 -12.02 -10.84 3.80
CA LEU A 7 -10.80 -11.65 3.84
C LEU A 7 -10.99 -12.97 3.09
N SER A 8 -12.09 -13.68 3.35
CA SER A 8 -12.38 -14.96 2.70
C SER A 8 -12.54 -14.81 1.18
N ASP A 9 -13.32 -13.82 0.72
CA ASP A 9 -13.48 -13.51 -0.71
C ASP A 9 -12.14 -13.18 -1.35
N SER A 10 -11.33 -12.34 -0.69
CA SER A 10 -10.02 -11.95 -1.22
C SER A 10 -9.05 -13.13 -1.29
N LEU A 11 -9.09 -14.04 -0.32
CA LEU A 11 -8.30 -15.28 -0.34
C LEU A 11 -8.78 -16.19 -1.48
N GLU A 12 -10.08 -16.41 -1.62
CA GLU A 12 -10.67 -17.23 -2.68
C GLU A 12 -10.35 -16.65 -4.07
N TYR A 13 -10.55 -15.35 -4.26
CA TYR A 13 -10.18 -14.62 -5.48
C TYR A 13 -8.70 -14.77 -5.83
N THR A 14 -7.81 -14.65 -4.84
CA THR A 14 -6.36 -14.83 -5.04
C THR A 14 -6.05 -16.28 -5.41
N LYS A 15 -6.69 -17.21 -4.72
CA LYS A 15 -6.52 -18.65 -4.90
C LYS A 15 -6.99 -19.06 -6.30
N GLU A 16 -8.20 -18.72 -6.73
CA GLU A 16 -8.70 -18.98 -8.09
C GLU A 16 -7.89 -18.25 -9.17
N GLY A 17 -7.43 -17.05 -8.84
CA GLY A 17 -6.63 -16.23 -9.73
C GLY A 17 -5.27 -16.81 -10.06
N LEU A 18 -4.75 -17.73 -9.24
CA LEU A 18 -3.39 -18.23 -9.33
C LEU A 18 -3.27 -19.76 -9.31
N MET A 19 -4.20 -20.48 -8.68
CA MET A 19 -4.21 -21.94 -8.61
C MET A 19 -4.32 -22.52 -10.02
N ASP A 20 -3.49 -23.52 -10.30
CA ASP A 20 -3.36 -24.18 -11.60
C ASP A 20 -2.97 -23.27 -12.79
N LYS A 21 -2.81 -21.96 -12.55
CA LYS A 21 -2.37 -20.95 -13.52
C LYS A 21 -0.87 -20.64 -13.36
N TRP A 22 -0.03 -21.67 -13.45
CA TRP A 22 1.42 -21.55 -13.25
C TRP A 22 2.08 -20.52 -14.18
N VAL A 23 1.60 -20.39 -15.43
CA VAL A 23 2.09 -19.37 -16.37
C VAL A 23 1.83 -17.97 -15.82
N LYS A 24 0.62 -17.70 -15.36
CA LYS A 24 0.24 -16.42 -14.75
C LYS A 24 1.08 -16.13 -13.51
N TRP A 25 1.35 -17.15 -12.68
CA TRP A 25 2.22 -17.02 -11.52
C TRP A 25 3.63 -16.55 -11.91
N ILE A 26 4.23 -17.16 -12.93
CA ILE A 26 5.56 -16.77 -13.43
C ILE A 26 5.53 -15.33 -13.97
N LEU A 27 4.52 -14.98 -14.77
CA LEU A 27 4.38 -13.63 -15.32
C LEU A 27 4.24 -12.56 -14.23
N LEU A 28 3.55 -12.86 -13.13
CA LEU A 28 3.48 -11.94 -12.00
C LEU A 28 4.80 -11.83 -11.26
N ILE A 29 5.56 -12.92 -11.10
CA ILE A 29 6.89 -12.86 -10.50
C ILE A 29 7.81 -11.96 -11.35
N ILE A 30 7.76 -12.07 -12.68
CA ILE A 30 8.47 -11.15 -13.58
C ILE A 30 8.00 -9.70 -13.36
N SER A 31 6.69 -9.51 -13.16
CA SER A 31 6.10 -8.19 -12.90
C SER A 31 6.52 -7.60 -11.55
N VAL A 32 6.83 -8.43 -10.55
CA VAL A 32 7.39 -7.98 -9.27
C VAL A 32 8.82 -7.46 -9.44
N ILE A 33 9.62 -8.12 -10.29
CA ILE A 33 11.00 -7.67 -10.60
C ILE A 33 10.97 -6.33 -11.34
N ILE A 34 10.05 -6.18 -12.30
CA ILE A 34 9.83 -4.93 -13.03
C ILE A 34 8.76 -4.13 -12.29
N PHE A 35 9.16 -3.51 -11.17
CA PHE A 35 8.24 -3.00 -10.15
C PHE A 35 7.01 -2.18 -10.64
N PRO A 36 7.03 -1.40 -11.75
CA PRO A 36 5.81 -0.74 -12.23
C PRO A 36 4.75 -1.73 -12.73
N LEU A 37 5.14 -2.89 -13.27
CA LEU A 37 4.19 -3.86 -13.82
C LEU A 37 3.29 -4.45 -12.74
N ILE A 38 3.84 -4.81 -11.57
CA ILE A 38 3.00 -5.34 -10.47
C ILE A 38 2.04 -4.26 -9.95
N LEU A 39 2.44 -2.99 -9.95
CA LEU A 39 1.58 -1.86 -9.57
C LEU A 39 0.46 -1.61 -10.60
N GLY A 40 0.75 -1.78 -11.89
CA GLY A 40 -0.28 -1.75 -12.93
C GLY A 40 -1.27 -2.90 -12.81
N TYR A 41 -0.77 -4.11 -12.52
CA TYR A 41 -1.64 -5.26 -12.24
C TYR A 41 -2.52 -5.01 -11.00
N MET A 42 -1.95 -4.43 -9.94
CA MET A 42 -2.69 -4.01 -8.75
C MET A 42 -3.84 -3.07 -9.11
N LEU A 43 -3.64 -2.07 -9.98
CA LEU A 43 -4.73 -1.21 -10.46
C LEU A 43 -5.81 -1.99 -11.23
N LYS A 44 -5.44 -2.99 -12.04
CA LYS A 44 -6.44 -3.87 -12.70
C LYS A 44 -7.30 -4.62 -11.66
N VAL A 45 -6.74 -5.05 -10.54
CA VAL A 45 -7.53 -5.69 -9.46
C VAL A 45 -8.37 -4.64 -8.71
N LEU A 46 -7.82 -3.46 -8.42
CA LEU A 46 -8.55 -2.36 -7.77
C LEU A 46 -9.71 -1.83 -8.60
N LYS A 47 -9.72 -2.04 -9.93
CA LYS A 47 -10.86 -1.80 -10.83
C LYS A 47 -12.07 -2.70 -10.53
N GLY A 48 -11.92 -3.71 -9.67
CA GLY A 48 -12.99 -4.63 -9.26
C GLY A 48 -13.23 -5.77 -10.26
N THR A 49 -12.30 -6.02 -11.18
CA THR A 49 -12.44 -7.04 -12.23
C THR A 49 -12.55 -8.45 -11.63
N THR A 50 -13.58 -9.19 -12.04
CA THR A 50 -13.81 -10.60 -11.68
C THR A 50 -14.02 -11.43 -12.96
N PRO A 51 -13.35 -12.59 -13.13
CA PRO A 51 -12.32 -13.19 -12.27
C PRO A 51 -11.00 -12.38 -12.28
N ALA A 52 -9.98 -12.84 -11.54
CA ALA A 52 -8.69 -12.16 -11.47
C ALA A 52 -8.09 -11.85 -12.86
N PRO A 53 -7.71 -10.60 -13.17
CA PRO A 53 -7.25 -10.18 -14.50
C PRO A 53 -6.12 -11.05 -15.07
N GLU A 54 -6.11 -11.24 -16.38
CA GLU A 54 -4.97 -11.86 -17.07
C GLU A 54 -3.87 -10.83 -17.37
N ILE A 55 -2.67 -11.31 -17.72
CA ILE A 55 -1.46 -10.49 -17.95
C ILE A 55 -1.18 -10.43 -19.45
N ASP A 56 -1.99 -9.64 -20.14
CA ASP A 56 -2.04 -9.52 -21.60
C ASP A 56 -1.50 -8.17 -22.09
N ASP A 57 -1.86 -7.07 -21.42
CA ASP A 57 -1.46 -5.71 -21.75
C ASP A 57 -0.30 -5.20 -20.89
N TRP A 58 0.93 -5.62 -21.24
CA TRP A 58 2.15 -5.26 -20.52
C TRP A 58 2.45 -3.76 -20.58
N VAL A 59 2.21 -3.12 -21.72
CA VAL A 59 2.49 -1.70 -21.90
C VAL A 59 1.51 -0.86 -21.09
N GLY A 60 0.21 -1.17 -21.15
CA GLY A 60 -0.79 -0.50 -20.31
C GLY A 60 -0.53 -0.72 -18.83
N MET A 61 -0.18 -1.94 -18.42
CA MET A 61 0.23 -2.21 -17.03
C MET A 61 1.46 -1.40 -16.61
N PHE A 62 2.46 -1.27 -17.48
CA PHE A 62 3.63 -0.45 -17.17
C PHE A 62 3.25 1.01 -16.97
N ILE A 63 2.46 1.58 -17.89
CA ILE A 63 1.97 2.96 -17.81
C ILE A 63 1.15 3.19 -16.54
N ASP A 64 0.20 2.29 -16.26
CA ASP A 64 -0.63 2.35 -15.05
C ASP A 64 0.23 2.25 -13.78
N GLY A 65 1.26 1.41 -13.79
CA GLY A 65 2.26 1.35 -12.73
C GLY A 65 2.99 2.67 -12.50
N ILE A 66 3.42 3.34 -13.58
CA ILE A 66 4.01 4.68 -13.49
C ILE A 66 3.02 5.69 -12.90
N LYS A 67 1.72 5.63 -13.25
CA LYS A 67 0.70 6.48 -12.62
C LYS A 67 0.64 6.25 -11.10
N VAL A 68 0.66 5.00 -10.64
CA VAL A 68 0.69 4.67 -9.20
C VAL A 68 1.91 5.29 -8.53
N ILE A 69 3.10 5.11 -9.12
CA ILE A 69 4.36 5.64 -8.56
C ILE A 69 4.32 7.15 -8.45
N ILE A 70 3.82 7.84 -9.48
CA ILE A 70 3.66 9.30 -9.45
C ILE A 70 2.71 9.70 -8.32
N VAL A 71 1.58 9.01 -8.18
CA VAL A 71 0.59 9.29 -7.13
C VAL A 71 1.17 9.09 -5.74
N GLU A 72 1.78 7.93 -5.48
CA GLU A 72 2.43 7.63 -4.20
C GLU A 72 3.56 8.60 -3.89
N PHE A 73 4.37 8.97 -4.89
CA PHE A 73 5.42 9.95 -4.73
C PHE A 73 4.88 11.32 -4.32
N ILE A 74 3.81 11.80 -4.98
CA ILE A 74 3.16 13.08 -4.61
C ILE A 74 2.58 13.01 -3.19
N TYR A 75 1.93 11.90 -2.82
CA TYR A 75 1.45 11.70 -1.46
C TYR A 75 2.57 11.75 -0.42
N MET A 76 3.78 11.27 -0.76
CA MET A 76 4.92 11.27 0.15
C MET A 76 5.65 12.62 0.27
N ILE A 77 5.38 13.60 -0.60
CA ILE A 77 6.06 14.91 -0.56
C ILE A 77 5.98 15.58 0.82
N PRO A 78 4.81 15.70 1.49
CA PRO A 78 4.73 16.31 2.82
C PRO A 78 5.60 15.57 3.85
N VAL A 79 5.60 14.24 3.82
CA VAL A 79 6.44 13.41 4.71
C VAL A 79 7.92 13.67 4.44
N MET A 80 8.32 13.69 3.16
CA MET A 80 9.70 13.96 2.76
C MET A 80 10.16 15.34 3.19
N ILE A 81 9.31 16.36 3.11
CA ILE A 81 9.64 17.72 3.59
C ILE A 81 9.90 17.69 5.10
N VAL A 82 9.01 17.08 5.90
CA VAL A 82 9.21 16.97 7.35
C VAL A 82 10.49 16.21 7.66
N MET A 83 10.71 15.06 7.00
CA MET A 83 11.92 14.25 7.19
C MET A 83 13.19 15.01 6.82
N PHE A 84 13.18 15.78 5.73
CA PHE A 84 14.31 16.60 5.32
C PHE A 84 14.64 17.69 6.34
N LEU A 85 13.62 18.39 6.85
CA LEU A 85 13.80 19.42 7.88
C LEU A 85 14.31 18.83 9.19
N VAL A 86 13.74 17.71 9.63
CA VAL A 86 14.17 16.99 10.84
C VAL A 86 15.60 16.50 10.69
N ALA A 87 15.91 15.76 9.63
CA ALA A 87 17.24 15.22 9.39
C ALA A 87 18.29 16.33 9.25
N GLY A 88 18.02 17.37 8.46
CA GLY A 88 18.93 18.49 8.25
C GLY A 88 19.22 19.26 9.55
N GLY A 89 18.17 19.60 10.31
CA GLY A 89 18.32 20.29 11.59
C GLY A 89 19.06 19.43 12.63
N SER A 90 18.74 18.14 12.70
CA SER A 90 19.37 17.21 13.65
C SER A 90 20.83 16.95 13.34
N VAL A 91 21.22 16.80 12.06
CA VAL A 91 22.62 16.62 11.66
C VAL A 91 23.46 17.83 12.08
N LEU A 92 22.98 19.05 11.82
CA LEU A 92 23.67 20.28 12.22
C LEU A 92 23.82 20.40 13.74
N GLY A 93 22.75 20.08 14.48
CA GLY A 93 22.78 20.13 15.95
C GLY A 93 23.68 19.08 16.58
N MET A 94 23.71 17.85 16.03
CA MET A 94 24.61 16.78 16.50
C MET A 94 26.09 17.03 16.15
N ALA A 95 26.37 17.82 15.11
CA ALA A 95 27.73 18.24 14.76
C ALA A 95 28.29 19.33 15.69
N SER A 96 27.48 19.87 16.61
CA SER A 96 27.91 20.83 17.61
C SER A 96 28.96 20.23 18.56
N GLN A 97 29.97 21.02 18.93
CA GLN A 97 30.94 20.64 19.97
C GLN A 97 30.37 20.76 21.39
N ASP A 98 29.21 21.40 21.55
CA ASP A 98 28.50 21.48 22.82
C ASP A 98 27.68 20.19 23.04
N PRO A 99 28.00 19.37 24.06
CA PRO A 99 27.28 18.13 24.33
C PRO A 99 25.79 18.31 24.65
N GLY A 100 25.41 19.45 25.24
CA GLY A 100 24.01 19.78 25.55
C GLY A 100 23.22 20.06 24.26
N VAL A 101 23.81 20.79 23.32
CA VAL A 101 23.23 21.03 21.99
C VAL A 101 23.11 19.73 21.20
N ALA A 102 24.15 18.89 21.22
CA ALA A 102 24.12 17.60 20.54
C ALA A 102 23.05 16.65 21.10
N MET A 103 22.91 16.55 22.43
CA MET A 103 21.85 15.77 23.07
C MET A 103 20.44 16.31 22.76
N ALA A 104 20.27 17.64 22.80
CA ALA A 104 18.99 18.26 22.44
C ALA A 104 18.61 17.96 20.98
N ALA A 105 19.60 17.99 20.06
CA ALA A 105 19.39 17.68 18.66
C ALA A 105 18.98 16.21 18.43
N MET A 106 19.54 15.26 19.19
CA MET A 106 19.10 13.85 19.16
C MET A 106 17.66 13.69 19.65
N GLY A 107 17.30 14.36 20.75
CA GLY A 107 15.93 14.35 21.27
C GLY A 107 14.93 14.94 20.27
N ALA A 108 15.28 16.08 19.66
CA ALA A 108 14.49 16.70 18.61
C ALA A 108 14.37 15.81 17.35
N ALA A 109 15.42 15.07 16.99
CA ALA A 109 15.39 14.10 15.90
C ALA A 109 14.34 13.02 16.17
N GLY A 110 14.38 12.40 17.36
CA GLY A 110 13.44 11.36 17.76
C GLY A 110 11.99 11.81 17.71
N LEU A 111 11.69 13.01 18.24
CA LEU A 111 10.35 13.59 18.17
C LEU A 111 9.95 13.92 16.73
N GLY A 112 10.86 14.47 15.93
CA GLY A 112 10.64 14.79 14.53
C GLY A 112 10.32 13.55 13.68
N PHE A 113 11.05 12.45 13.88
CA PHE A 113 10.76 11.18 13.22
C PHE A 113 9.41 10.59 13.64
N LEU A 114 9.03 10.72 14.92
CA LEU A 114 7.70 10.30 15.38
C LEU A 114 6.59 11.10 14.70
N VAL A 115 6.75 12.43 14.58
CA VAL A 115 5.79 13.29 13.87
C VAL A 115 5.70 12.88 12.39
N ALA A 116 6.84 12.65 11.73
CA ALA A 116 6.86 12.20 10.34
C ALA A 116 6.19 10.83 10.15
N ALA A 117 6.37 9.89 11.09
CA ALA A 117 5.73 8.59 11.06
C ALA A 117 4.20 8.69 11.21
N VAL A 118 3.71 9.52 12.13
CA VAL A 118 2.27 9.78 12.28
C VAL A 118 1.70 10.43 11.02
N LEU A 119 2.40 11.41 10.45
CA LEU A 119 1.99 12.04 9.20
C LEU A 119 1.93 11.03 8.04
N ALA A 120 2.95 10.17 7.90
CA ALA A 120 2.98 9.11 6.90
C ALA A 120 1.82 8.13 7.05
N LEU A 121 1.49 7.75 8.29
CA LEU A 121 0.35 6.88 8.57
C LEU A 121 -0.96 7.53 8.13
N ILE A 122 -1.21 8.79 8.52
CA ILE A 122 -2.42 9.54 8.13
C ILE A 122 -2.52 9.63 6.60
N ILE A 123 -1.42 9.97 5.94
CA ILE A 123 -1.37 10.07 4.48
C ILE A 123 -1.65 8.72 3.83
N SER A 124 -1.08 7.63 4.35
CA SER A 124 -1.32 6.28 3.79
C SER A 124 -2.78 5.86 3.87
N LEU A 125 -3.50 6.25 4.94
CA LEU A 125 -4.93 5.98 5.08
C LEU A 125 -5.73 6.64 3.95
N ILE A 126 -5.34 7.85 3.54
CA ILE A 126 -6.00 8.58 2.46
C ILE A 126 -5.57 8.01 1.09
N ALA A 127 -4.28 7.73 0.92
CA ALA A 127 -3.70 7.26 -0.33
C ALA A 127 -4.29 5.93 -0.81
N VAL A 128 -4.65 5.02 0.11
CA VAL A 128 -5.32 3.75 -0.23
C VAL A 128 -6.57 3.98 -1.08
N ILE A 129 -7.47 4.88 -0.65
CA ILE A 129 -8.68 5.19 -1.42
C ILE A 129 -8.36 6.04 -2.66
N GLY A 130 -7.35 6.92 -2.58
CA GLY A 130 -6.84 7.64 -3.74
C GLY A 130 -6.44 6.70 -4.89
N LEU A 131 -5.73 5.60 -4.58
CA LEU A 131 -5.37 4.58 -5.57
C LEU A 131 -6.58 3.82 -6.13
N VAL A 132 -7.61 3.56 -5.32
CA VAL A 132 -8.87 2.99 -5.84
C VAL A 132 -9.54 3.96 -6.79
N ARG A 133 -9.62 5.26 -6.45
CA ARG A 133 -10.21 6.27 -7.35
C ARG A 133 -9.43 6.39 -8.64
N LEU A 134 -8.09 6.37 -8.61
CA LEU A 134 -7.26 6.27 -9.80
C LEU A 134 -7.66 5.05 -10.64
N ALA A 135 -7.78 3.88 -10.02
CA ALA A 135 -8.15 2.66 -10.70
C ALA A 135 -9.53 2.77 -11.38
N ARG A 136 -10.54 3.28 -10.65
CA ARG A 136 -11.94 3.31 -11.07
C ARG A 136 -12.27 4.41 -12.08
N THR A 137 -11.49 5.49 -12.10
CA THR A 137 -11.74 6.65 -12.96
C THR A 137 -10.71 6.83 -14.07
N ASP A 138 -9.60 6.09 -14.02
CA ASP A 138 -8.42 6.23 -14.89
C ASP A 138 -7.86 7.67 -14.94
N SER A 139 -8.06 8.44 -13.86
CA SER A 139 -7.63 9.83 -13.73
C SER A 139 -6.71 10.03 -12.53
N ILE A 140 -5.50 10.55 -12.78
CA ILE A 140 -4.55 10.93 -11.71
C ILE A 140 -5.15 12.00 -10.78
N GLY A 141 -5.93 12.94 -11.33
CA GLY A 141 -6.54 14.00 -10.53
C GLY A 141 -7.52 13.46 -9.48
N GLU A 142 -8.23 12.39 -9.80
CA GLU A 142 -9.17 11.74 -8.88
C GLU A 142 -8.46 11.01 -7.73
N ALA A 143 -7.19 10.65 -7.91
CA ALA A 143 -6.37 10.14 -6.82
C ALA A 143 -6.16 11.17 -5.72
N PHE A 144 -6.32 12.47 -6.00
CA PHE A 144 -6.14 13.57 -5.04
C PHE A 144 -7.44 14.32 -4.76
N ASN A 145 -8.59 13.77 -5.16
CA ASN A 145 -9.89 14.36 -4.85
C ASN A 145 -10.23 14.11 -3.37
N PHE A 146 -9.60 14.86 -2.47
CA PHE A 146 -9.67 14.65 -1.02
C PHE A 146 -11.10 14.71 -0.49
N SER A 147 -11.96 15.58 -1.03
CA SER A 147 -13.38 15.59 -0.64
C SER A 147 -14.01 14.24 -0.88
N ALA A 148 -13.93 13.75 -2.12
CA ALA A 148 -14.55 12.48 -2.48
C ALA A 148 -13.90 11.28 -1.78
N ILE A 149 -12.59 11.33 -1.51
CA ILE A 149 -11.89 10.31 -0.71
C ILE A 149 -12.41 10.27 0.72
N LEU A 150 -12.48 11.43 1.39
CA LEU A 150 -12.95 11.53 2.77
C LEU A 150 -14.43 11.18 2.88
N ASP A 151 -15.24 11.53 1.87
CA ASP A 151 -16.65 11.14 1.77
C ASP A 151 -16.78 9.62 1.66
N THR A 152 -15.99 8.96 0.81
CA THR A 152 -15.98 7.48 0.72
C THR A 152 -15.56 6.83 2.04
N ILE A 153 -14.50 7.31 2.69
CA ILE A 153 -14.08 6.78 4.00
C ILE A 153 -15.18 7.01 5.05
N GLY A 154 -15.84 8.17 5.02
CA GLY A 154 -16.98 8.49 5.87
C GLY A 154 -18.16 7.54 5.67
N GLN A 155 -18.47 7.17 4.42
CA GLN A 155 -19.52 6.23 4.07
C GLN A 155 -19.21 4.78 4.48
N ILE A 156 -17.93 4.38 4.52
CA ILE A 156 -17.51 3.09 5.09
C ILE A 156 -17.57 3.14 6.64
N GLY A 157 -17.36 4.34 7.20
CA GLY A 157 -17.16 4.58 8.62
C GLY A 157 -15.69 4.51 8.99
N TRP A 158 -15.14 5.59 9.56
CA TRP A 158 -13.71 5.71 9.88
C TRP A 158 -13.17 4.58 10.76
N VAL A 159 -13.92 4.19 11.80
CA VAL A 159 -13.52 3.11 12.71
C VAL A 159 -13.48 1.78 11.95
N THR A 160 -14.52 1.45 11.19
CA THR A 160 -14.59 0.24 10.37
C THR A 160 -13.47 0.19 9.34
N TYR A 161 -13.22 1.30 8.65
CA TYR A 161 -12.15 1.45 7.67
C TYR A 161 -10.76 1.18 8.28
N ILE A 162 -10.45 1.83 9.42
CA ILE A 162 -9.18 1.65 10.11
C ILE A 162 -9.03 0.21 10.60
N ILE A 163 -10.07 -0.39 11.20
CA ILE A 163 -10.04 -1.78 11.65
C ILE A 163 -9.80 -2.73 10.47
N ALA A 164 -10.49 -2.52 9.34
CA ALA A 164 -10.32 -3.32 8.14
C ALA A 164 -8.87 -3.29 7.62
N LEU A 165 -8.26 -2.09 7.56
CA LEU A 165 -6.86 -1.96 7.18
C LEU A 165 -5.91 -2.60 8.19
N ILE A 166 -6.13 -2.41 9.49
CA ILE A 166 -5.33 -3.06 10.54
C ILE A 166 -5.39 -4.57 10.39
N VAL A 167 -6.58 -5.14 10.18
CA VAL A 167 -6.76 -6.58 9.98
C VAL A 167 -6.00 -7.06 8.74
N LEU A 168 -6.12 -6.36 7.61
CA LEU A 168 -5.37 -6.66 6.39
C LEU A 168 -3.85 -6.67 6.66
N TYR A 169 -3.33 -5.60 7.26
CA TYR A 169 -1.90 -5.47 7.55
C TYR A 169 -1.41 -6.53 8.54
N ILE A 170 -2.20 -6.86 9.58
CA ILE A 170 -1.86 -7.93 10.53
C ILE A 170 -1.78 -9.28 9.81
N VAL A 171 -2.74 -9.63 8.97
CA VAL A 171 -2.72 -10.90 8.21
C VAL A 171 -1.44 -11.01 7.37
N LEU A 172 -1.13 -9.98 6.60
CA LEU A 172 0.08 -9.94 5.76
C LEU A 172 1.36 -9.95 6.59
N ALA A 173 1.39 -9.22 7.71
CA ALA A 173 2.53 -9.15 8.62
C ALA A 173 2.79 -10.48 9.31
N VAL A 174 1.76 -11.19 9.76
CA VAL A 174 1.90 -12.51 10.41
C VAL A 174 2.47 -13.53 9.44
N ILE A 175 1.96 -13.59 8.21
CA ILE A 175 2.48 -14.51 7.17
C ILE A 175 3.95 -14.18 6.88
N SER A 176 4.27 -12.90 6.67
CA SER A 176 5.63 -12.44 6.38
C SER A 176 6.58 -12.70 7.55
N PHE A 177 6.12 -12.51 8.78
CA PHE A 177 6.89 -12.77 10.00
C PHE A 177 7.22 -14.26 10.14
N ILE A 178 6.21 -15.14 10.03
CA ILE A 178 6.40 -16.59 10.13
C ILE A 178 7.40 -17.09 9.08
N LEU A 179 7.25 -16.65 7.83
CA LEU A 179 8.19 -17.00 6.76
C LEU A 179 9.58 -16.42 7.04
N GLY A 180 9.67 -15.18 7.51
CA GLY A 180 10.94 -14.51 7.84
C GLY A 180 11.74 -15.19 8.95
N LEU A 181 11.12 -15.99 9.81
CA LEU A 181 11.82 -16.82 10.81
C LEU A 181 12.65 -17.93 10.17
N ILE A 182 12.38 -18.31 8.92
CA ILE A 182 13.14 -19.32 8.18
C ILE A 182 14.29 -18.63 7.43
N PRO A 183 15.57 -18.86 7.82
CA PRO A 183 16.70 -18.22 7.17
C PRO A 183 16.77 -18.58 5.68
N VAL A 184 17.02 -17.59 4.83
CA VAL A 184 17.20 -17.72 3.37
C VAL A 184 15.94 -18.20 2.62
N ILE A 185 15.44 -19.40 2.92
CA ILE A 185 14.27 -20.01 2.26
C ILE A 185 13.01 -19.17 2.51
N GLY A 186 12.82 -18.67 3.73
CA GLY A 186 11.69 -17.82 4.07
C GLY A 186 11.58 -16.57 3.20
N TRP A 187 12.71 -15.93 2.94
CA TRP A 187 12.82 -14.74 2.11
C TRP A 187 12.49 -15.04 0.64
N LEU A 188 12.95 -16.19 0.15
CA LEU A 188 12.59 -16.67 -1.19
C LEU A 188 11.09 -16.96 -1.31
N LEU A 189 10.49 -17.58 -0.29
CA LEU A 189 9.05 -17.84 -0.26
C LEU A 189 8.23 -16.54 -0.23
N ILE A 190 8.64 -15.55 0.56
CA ILE A 190 8.01 -14.22 0.57
C ILE A 190 8.04 -13.60 -0.82
N PHE A 191 9.18 -13.66 -1.51
CA PHE A 191 9.32 -13.15 -2.87
C PHE A 191 8.38 -13.87 -3.86
N ILE A 192 8.27 -15.19 -3.78
CA ILE A 192 7.37 -16.00 -4.63
C ILE A 192 5.89 -15.72 -4.33
N LEU A 193 5.55 -15.40 -3.08
CA LEU A 193 4.18 -15.08 -2.63
C LEU A 193 3.82 -13.61 -2.80
N TYR A 194 4.78 -12.75 -3.15
CA TYR A 194 4.56 -11.31 -3.30
C TYR A 194 3.43 -10.98 -4.29
N PRO A 195 3.32 -11.63 -5.47
CA PRO A 195 2.15 -11.49 -6.33
C PRO A 195 0.81 -11.78 -5.64
N ALA A 196 0.77 -12.83 -4.82
CA ALA A 196 -0.43 -13.23 -4.10
C ALA A 196 -0.81 -12.17 -3.05
N PHE A 197 0.17 -11.58 -2.36
CA PHE A 197 -0.08 -10.47 -1.42
C PHE A 197 -0.65 -9.24 -2.11
N TYR A 198 -0.15 -8.88 -3.30
CA TYR A 198 -0.70 -7.78 -4.09
C TYR A 198 -2.14 -8.04 -4.53
N ILE A 199 -2.43 -9.23 -5.06
CA ILE A 199 -3.79 -9.61 -5.47
C ILE A 199 -4.74 -9.60 -4.27
N PHE A 200 -4.34 -10.25 -3.19
CA PHE A 200 -5.14 -10.35 -1.97
C PHE A 200 -5.44 -8.98 -1.39
N GLY A 201 -4.41 -8.15 -1.19
CA GLY A 201 -4.56 -6.81 -0.62
C GLY A 201 -5.38 -5.88 -1.50
N SER A 202 -5.14 -5.88 -2.81
CA SER A 202 -5.93 -5.06 -3.74
C SER A 202 -7.37 -5.50 -3.84
N ARG A 203 -7.66 -6.81 -3.87
CA ARG A 203 -9.03 -7.31 -3.84
C ARG A 203 -9.75 -6.91 -2.54
N TYR A 204 -9.07 -7.04 -1.40
CA TYR A 204 -9.62 -6.64 -0.11
C TYR A 204 -9.96 -5.15 -0.06
N ILE A 205 -9.03 -4.30 -0.53
CA ILE A 205 -9.24 -2.84 -0.62
C ILE A 205 -10.36 -2.50 -1.59
N SER A 206 -10.46 -3.20 -2.73
CA SER A 206 -11.55 -3.04 -3.69
C SER A 206 -12.91 -3.32 -3.04
N LEU A 207 -13.04 -4.43 -2.32
CA LEU A 207 -14.28 -4.77 -1.61
C LEU A 207 -14.58 -3.75 -0.50
N LEU A 208 -13.55 -3.25 0.19
CA LEU A 208 -13.70 -2.24 1.24
C LEU A 208 -14.25 -0.94 0.68
N TYR A 209 -13.70 -0.50 -0.46
CA TYR A 209 -14.22 0.64 -1.20
C TYR A 209 -15.67 0.41 -1.64
N ASP A 210 -15.97 -0.77 -2.21
CA ASP A 210 -17.31 -1.12 -2.71
C ASP A 210 -18.34 -1.29 -1.57
N SER A 211 -17.90 -1.39 -0.31
CA SER A 211 -18.78 -1.42 0.86
C SER A 211 -19.34 -0.05 1.25
N ALA A 212 -18.79 1.05 0.71
CA ALA A 212 -19.29 2.40 0.96
C ALA A 212 -20.79 2.51 0.62
N GLY A 213 -21.61 2.92 1.59
CA GLY A 213 -23.06 3.05 1.41
C GLY A 213 -23.86 1.76 1.62
N THR A 214 -23.23 0.66 2.05
CA THR A 214 -23.90 -0.60 2.45
C THR A 214 -23.85 -0.86 3.97
N ALA A 215 -23.40 0.14 4.75
CA ALA A 215 -23.25 0.10 6.20
C ALA A 215 -24.38 0.86 6.91
#